data_AF-A0A090LIF0-F1
#
_entry.id   AF-A0A090LIF0-F1
#
_cell.length_a   1.000
_cell.length_b   1.000
_cell.length_c   1.000
_cell.angle_alpha   90.00
_cell.angle_beta   90.00
_cell.angle_gamma   90.00
#
_symmetry.space_group_name_H-M   'P 1'
#
loop_
_entity.id
_entity.type
_entity.pdbx_description
1 polymer ?
#
loop_
_entity_poly.entity_id
_entity_poly.type
_entity_poly.pdbx_seq_one_letter_code
_entity_poly.pdbx_strand_id
1 'polypeptide(L)'
;MLNQFISILFFIGIWYQINGKEDWLEFIINNNVENSSDEFFETTSTSQIWAVLVAGSNGWYNYRHQADVSHAYHVLKKHGINENNIITMMYDDIAHDKLNPYPGKIFNTPGGYNVYEGVKIDYNGSDVTPENFLAVLEGNKKKVKGGNGRVVESTENDKIFIFFSDHGSVGMVSFPEAILTVKTLNNVLQEMHKNKRYKELTFYLEACESGSMFEGVLAKDINVYAITAANSHESSWGCFCDNDMKLPCLGDTFSVSWILDSEIENLNSETLNKQYKIVKHLTNQSHVMHYGDLKIASEFVSEFQGHESIVHSLKNLNAQRIKMRELISNSNKQNARDIHIIMLEKEYYESIGTDKEIKAKRRYFKAIHKREYLKKFVRKMVKHLVSDHETRYKVLQKLQRNGVGNVNCHDEIVNFFHKHCFNFNRNPHAMKYVYVLSNLCDLEIRVETLKNGIFEMCQNNRITNII
;
A
#
# COMPACT_ATOMS: atom_id res chain seq x y z
N MET A 1 -41.14 21.29 8.55
CA MET A 1 -41.59 21.89 7.27
C MET A 1 -42.94 22.61 7.35
N LEU A 2 -43.92 22.19 8.17
CA LEU A 2 -45.23 22.86 8.25
C LEU A 2 -45.18 24.28 8.87
N ASN A 3 -44.25 24.55 9.81
CA ASN A 3 -44.15 25.86 10.49
C ASN A 3 -43.52 26.99 9.65
N GLN A 4 -42.75 26.67 8.62
CA GLN A 4 -42.19 27.69 7.71
C GLN A 4 -43.23 28.19 6.70
N PHE A 5 -44.13 27.32 6.24
CA PHE A 5 -45.22 27.69 5.33
C PHE A 5 -46.24 28.63 5.98
N ILE A 6 -46.54 28.43 7.27
CA ILE A 6 -47.48 29.29 8.01
C ILE A 6 -46.91 30.70 8.20
N SER A 7 -45.59 30.81 8.43
CA SER A 7 -44.93 32.10 8.60
C SER A 7 -44.96 32.93 7.31
N ILE A 8 -44.72 32.30 6.15
CA ILE A 8 -44.76 32.95 4.84
C ILE A 8 -46.18 33.44 4.51
N LEU A 9 -47.20 32.64 4.79
CA LEU A 9 -48.61 33.02 4.59
C LEU A 9 -49.03 34.20 5.49
N PHE A 10 -48.49 34.29 6.71
CA PHE A 10 -48.76 35.39 7.64
C PHE A 10 -48.18 36.73 7.15
N PHE A 11 -46.96 36.71 6.58
CA PHE A 11 -46.35 37.92 6.01
C PHE A 11 -47.04 38.39 4.73
N ILE A 12 -47.53 37.47 3.90
CA ILE A 12 -48.31 37.79 2.69
C ILE A 12 -49.64 38.46 3.07
N GLY A 13 -50.31 37.97 4.12
CA GLY A 13 -51.56 38.56 4.62
C GLY A 13 -51.39 39.99 5.14
N ILE A 14 -50.31 40.25 5.88
CA ILE A 14 -50.02 41.58 6.44
C ILE A 14 -49.66 42.58 5.34
N TRP A 15 -48.87 42.20 4.33
CA TRP A 15 -48.47 43.10 3.24
C TRP A 15 -49.63 43.42 2.29
N TYR A 16 -50.54 42.46 2.03
CA TYR A 16 -51.76 42.69 1.24
C TYR A 16 -52.69 43.73 1.88
N GLN A 17 -52.69 43.80 3.21
CA GLN A 17 -53.52 44.72 3.99
C GLN A 17 -52.97 46.15 4.01
N ILE A 18 -51.67 46.34 3.75
CA ILE A 18 -50.97 47.63 3.81
C ILE A 18 -50.93 48.32 2.44
N ASN A 19 -50.75 47.58 1.33
CA ASN A 19 -50.38 48.19 0.05
C ASN A 19 -51.46 48.15 -1.05
N GLY A 20 -52.60 47.49 -0.84
CA GLY A 20 -53.65 47.40 -1.87
C GLY A 20 -53.20 46.67 -3.15
N LYS A 21 -54.09 46.59 -4.15
CA LYS A 21 -53.87 45.81 -5.39
C LYS A 21 -52.79 46.44 -6.28
N GLU A 22 -51.53 46.12 -6.02
CA GLU A 22 -50.47 46.14 -7.02
C GLU A 22 -49.93 44.71 -7.22
N ASP A 23 -49.62 44.39 -8.48
CA ASP A 23 -49.39 43.04 -8.98
C ASP A 23 -48.05 42.47 -8.46
N TRP A 24 -48.13 41.51 -7.54
CA TRP A 24 -46.98 40.96 -6.82
C TRP A 24 -45.99 40.20 -7.71
N LEU A 25 -46.43 39.83 -8.93
CA LEU A 25 -45.61 39.16 -9.93
C LEU A 25 -44.54 40.08 -10.54
N GLU A 26 -44.76 41.40 -10.64
CA GLU A 26 -43.75 42.32 -11.20
C GLU A 26 -42.59 42.61 -10.23
N PHE A 27 -42.81 42.55 -8.91
CA PHE A 27 -41.75 42.76 -7.90
C PHE A 27 -40.74 41.59 -7.82
N ILE A 28 -41.18 40.36 -8.10
CA ILE A 28 -40.31 39.17 -8.12
C ILE A 28 -39.53 39.07 -9.44
N ILE A 29 -40.10 39.58 -10.53
CA ILE A 29 -39.48 39.53 -11.87
C ILE A 29 -38.44 40.66 -12.04
N ASN A 30 -38.71 41.87 -11.53
CA ASN A 30 -37.80 43.02 -11.68
C ASN A 30 -36.56 42.99 -10.77
N ASN A 31 -36.49 42.07 -9.80
CA ASN A 31 -35.29 41.90 -8.95
C ASN A 31 -34.35 40.78 -9.42
N ASN A 32 -34.58 40.18 -10.60
CA ASN A 32 -33.86 38.97 -11.04
C ASN A 32 -33.09 39.09 -12.36
N VAL A 33 -32.84 40.29 -12.91
CA VAL A 33 -32.03 40.42 -14.12
C VAL A 33 -31.08 41.62 -14.05
N GLU A 34 -29.78 41.31 -14.21
CA GLU A 34 -28.61 42.16 -14.51
C GLU A 34 -27.81 42.86 -13.38
N ASN A 35 -26.83 42.12 -12.84
CA ASN A 35 -25.37 42.45 -12.74
C ASN A 35 -24.76 41.66 -11.56
N SER A 36 -24.19 40.49 -11.81
CA SER A 36 -22.75 40.23 -12.07
C SER A 36 -21.81 40.49 -10.89
N SER A 37 -21.17 39.38 -10.48
CA SER A 37 -19.92 39.20 -9.73
C SER A 37 -19.90 39.51 -8.22
N ASP A 38 -19.54 38.46 -7.49
CA ASP A 38 -18.90 38.42 -6.17
C ASP A 38 -19.77 38.24 -4.92
N GLU A 39 -20.74 37.31 -4.97
CA GLU A 39 -21.06 36.51 -3.78
C GLU A 39 -20.76 35.04 -4.07
N PHE A 40 -19.52 34.69 -3.74
CA PHE A 40 -19.04 33.31 -3.64
C PHE A 40 -19.92 32.63 -2.58
N PHE A 41 -20.97 31.95 -3.01
CA PHE A 41 -21.50 30.83 -2.23
C PHE A 41 -20.33 29.86 -2.09
N GLU A 42 -19.61 29.93 -0.97
CA GLU A 42 -18.84 28.80 -0.48
C GLU A 42 -19.83 27.64 -0.40
N THR A 43 -19.87 26.81 -1.44
CA THR A 43 -20.25 25.43 -1.29
C THR A 43 -19.42 24.97 -0.10
N THR A 44 -20.06 24.72 1.04
CA THR A 44 -19.43 24.00 2.13
C THR A 44 -18.83 22.76 1.50
N SER A 45 -17.52 22.79 1.23
CA SER A 45 -16.81 21.72 0.57
C SER A 45 -17.05 20.51 1.44
N THR A 46 -17.91 19.61 0.97
CA THR A 46 -18.13 18.35 1.66
C THR A 46 -16.81 17.60 1.56
N SER A 47 -16.07 17.56 2.68
CA SER A 47 -14.82 16.82 2.83
C SER A 47 -14.92 15.48 2.10
N GLN A 48 -14.10 15.30 1.07
CA GLN A 48 -14.05 14.07 0.29
C GLN A 48 -13.03 13.10 0.87
N ILE A 49 -13.22 11.83 0.57
CA ILE A 49 -12.23 10.79 0.80
C ILE A 49 -11.63 10.40 -0.55
N TRP A 50 -10.31 10.50 -0.65
CA TRP A 50 -9.52 10.00 -1.78
C TRP A 50 -8.78 8.73 -1.37
N ALA A 51 -8.68 7.78 -2.30
CA ALA A 51 -7.96 6.53 -2.09
C ALA A 51 -6.91 6.29 -3.17
N VAL A 52 -5.73 5.84 -2.77
CA VAL A 52 -4.66 5.40 -3.68
C VAL A 52 -4.27 3.97 -3.32
N LEU A 53 -4.51 3.04 -4.25
CA LEU A 53 -4.28 1.61 -4.07
C LEU A 53 -3.15 1.15 -4.98
N VAL A 54 -2.11 0.52 -4.42
CA VAL A 54 -0.90 0.17 -5.16
C VAL A 54 -0.48 -1.27 -4.91
N ALA A 55 -0.37 -2.06 -5.98
CA ALA A 55 0.30 -3.35 -5.96
C ALA A 55 1.69 -3.18 -6.60
N GLY A 56 2.73 -3.24 -5.78
CA GLY A 56 4.11 -2.94 -6.22
C GLY A 56 4.80 -4.07 -7.00
N SER A 57 4.19 -5.25 -7.11
CA SER A 57 4.78 -6.39 -7.84
C SER A 57 4.02 -6.82 -9.09
N ASN A 58 4.71 -7.61 -9.88
CA ASN A 58 4.18 -8.44 -10.95
C ASN A 58 4.57 -9.92 -10.81
N GLY A 59 4.08 -10.75 -11.72
CA GLY A 59 4.42 -12.15 -11.89
C GLY A 59 3.58 -13.09 -11.03
N TRP A 60 3.32 -14.28 -11.58
CA TRP A 60 2.39 -15.26 -11.03
C TRP A 60 2.54 -15.55 -9.53
N TYR A 61 3.76 -15.72 -9.00
CA TYR A 61 3.94 -16.01 -7.57
C TYR A 61 3.73 -14.81 -6.64
N ASN A 62 3.54 -13.61 -7.19
CA ASN A 62 3.11 -12.41 -6.46
C ASN A 62 1.63 -12.09 -6.65
N TYR A 63 0.83 -13.08 -7.09
CA TYR A 63 -0.64 -13.02 -7.19
C TYR A 63 -1.30 -12.21 -6.07
N ARG A 64 -0.94 -12.53 -4.82
CA ARG A 64 -1.47 -11.96 -3.59
C ARG A 64 -1.51 -10.43 -3.54
N HIS A 65 -0.50 -9.72 -4.02
CA HIS A 65 -0.48 -8.25 -3.89
C HIS A 65 -1.52 -7.58 -4.78
N GLN A 66 -1.73 -8.08 -6.01
CA GLN A 66 -2.79 -7.59 -6.89
C GLN A 66 -4.17 -8.04 -6.43
N ALA A 67 -4.29 -9.23 -5.83
CA ALA A 67 -5.51 -9.70 -5.19
C ALA A 67 -5.91 -8.83 -3.99
N ASP A 68 -4.96 -8.45 -3.14
CA ASP A 68 -5.17 -7.55 -2.01
C ASP A 68 -5.72 -6.19 -2.47
N VAL A 69 -5.06 -5.58 -3.47
CA VAL A 69 -5.47 -4.28 -4.02
C VAL A 69 -6.83 -4.33 -4.68
N SER A 70 -7.09 -5.39 -5.44
CA SER A 70 -8.39 -5.60 -6.08
C SER A 70 -9.51 -5.76 -5.05
N HIS A 71 -9.24 -6.48 -3.96
CA HIS A 71 -10.20 -6.65 -2.87
C HIS A 71 -10.44 -5.35 -2.09
N ALA A 72 -9.37 -4.61 -1.77
CA ALA A 72 -9.45 -3.30 -1.13
C ALA A 72 -10.30 -2.32 -1.96
N TYR A 73 -10.14 -2.30 -3.29
CA TYR A 73 -10.96 -1.48 -4.20
C TYR A 73 -12.45 -1.74 -4.01
N HIS A 74 -12.87 -3.01 -3.94
CA HIS A 74 -14.27 -3.37 -3.74
C HIS A 74 -14.80 -2.99 -2.36
N VAL A 75 -14.01 -3.17 -1.30
CA VAL A 75 -14.38 -2.75 0.05
C VAL A 75 -14.62 -1.24 0.10
N LEU A 76 -13.69 -0.44 -0.43
CA LEU A 76 -13.83 1.02 -0.46
C LEU A 76 -15.07 1.49 -1.26
N LYS A 77 -15.34 0.88 -2.42
CA LYS A 77 -16.55 1.18 -3.20
C LYS A 77 -17.83 0.81 -2.46
N LYS A 78 -17.84 -0.32 -1.77
CA LYS A 78 -18.99 -0.80 -0.98
C LYS A 78 -19.30 0.11 0.21
N HIS A 79 -18.31 0.86 0.69
CA HIS A 79 -18.46 1.89 1.72
C HIS A 79 -18.67 3.30 1.16
N GLY A 80 -18.95 3.43 -0.14
CA GLY A 80 -19.40 4.67 -0.76
C GLY A 80 -18.29 5.62 -1.19
N ILE A 81 -17.02 5.19 -1.23
CA ILE A 81 -15.99 5.99 -1.90
C ILE A 81 -16.29 5.98 -3.41
N ASN A 82 -16.49 7.17 -3.97
CA ASN A 82 -16.72 7.34 -5.40
C ASN A 82 -15.55 6.77 -6.20
N GLU A 83 -15.80 6.02 -7.27
CA GLU A 83 -14.72 5.46 -8.10
C GLU A 83 -13.80 6.52 -8.71
N ASN A 84 -14.31 7.73 -8.94
CA ASN A 84 -13.52 8.87 -9.40
C ASN A 84 -12.51 9.36 -8.35
N ASN A 85 -12.68 8.97 -7.10
CA ASN A 85 -11.78 9.29 -6.00
C ASN A 85 -10.87 8.11 -5.61
N ILE A 86 -10.97 6.97 -6.29
CA ILE A 86 -10.07 5.83 -6.13
C ILE A 86 -9.11 5.77 -7.33
N ILE A 87 -7.81 5.77 -7.04
CA ILE A 87 -6.75 5.62 -8.03
C ILE A 87 -6.04 4.30 -7.78
N THR A 88 -6.08 3.40 -8.77
CA THR A 88 -5.53 2.05 -8.65
C THR A 88 -4.32 1.88 -9.56
N MET A 89 -3.20 1.45 -8.98
CA MET A 89 -1.96 1.12 -9.67
C MET A 89 -1.65 -0.37 -9.46
N MET A 90 -1.79 -1.19 -10.50
CA MET A 90 -1.42 -2.60 -10.42
C MET A 90 -0.97 -3.12 -11.78
N TYR A 91 0.02 -4.00 -11.81
CA TYR A 91 0.69 -4.38 -13.06
C TYR A 91 -0.24 -5.07 -14.07
N ASP A 92 -1.30 -5.73 -13.58
CA ASP A 92 -2.37 -6.34 -14.37
C ASP A 92 -1.94 -7.55 -15.22
N ASP A 93 -1.13 -8.42 -14.64
CA ASP A 93 -0.63 -9.64 -15.30
C ASP A 93 -1.16 -10.95 -14.70
N ILE A 94 -2.08 -10.89 -13.73
CA ILE A 94 -2.55 -12.08 -12.98
C ILE A 94 -3.82 -12.70 -13.57
N ALA A 95 -4.84 -11.89 -13.86
CA ALA A 95 -6.15 -12.39 -14.29
C ALA A 95 -6.05 -13.22 -15.58
N HIS A 96 -5.14 -12.86 -16.48
CA HIS A 96 -4.93 -13.52 -17.76
C HIS A 96 -3.57 -14.23 -17.88
N ASP A 97 -2.88 -14.48 -16.75
CA ASP A 97 -1.66 -15.29 -16.75
C ASP A 97 -1.96 -16.69 -17.34
N LYS A 98 -1.01 -17.24 -18.11
CA LYS A 98 -1.12 -18.58 -18.70
C LYS A 98 -1.19 -19.69 -17.65
N LEU A 99 -0.71 -19.42 -16.44
CA LEU A 99 -0.76 -20.31 -15.30
C LEU A 99 -2.07 -20.20 -14.52
N ASN A 100 -2.93 -19.21 -14.82
CA ASN A 100 -4.19 -19.03 -14.13
C ASN A 100 -5.24 -20.06 -14.60
N PRO A 101 -5.66 -21.02 -13.75
CA PRO A 101 -6.70 -21.98 -14.11
C PRO A 101 -8.10 -21.36 -14.18
N TYR A 102 -8.26 -20.10 -13.75
CA TYR A 102 -9.50 -19.33 -13.82
C TYR A 102 -9.30 -18.02 -14.61
N PRO A 103 -9.18 -18.09 -15.95
CA PRO A 103 -8.93 -16.91 -16.77
C PRO A 103 -9.94 -15.79 -16.51
N GLY A 104 -9.45 -14.56 -16.35
CA GLY A 104 -10.24 -13.38 -16.04
C GLY A 104 -10.67 -13.25 -14.57
N LYS A 105 -10.17 -14.11 -13.66
CA LYS A 105 -10.54 -14.09 -12.25
C LYS A 105 -9.33 -13.98 -11.32
N ILE A 106 -9.50 -13.22 -10.24
CA ILE A 106 -8.58 -13.12 -9.11
C ILE A 106 -9.37 -13.35 -7.81
N PHE A 107 -8.77 -14.03 -6.83
CA PHE A 107 -9.41 -14.37 -5.55
C PHE A 107 -8.49 -13.98 -4.40
N ASN A 108 -8.99 -13.28 -3.39
CA ASN A 108 -8.17 -12.91 -2.21
C ASN A 108 -8.40 -13.83 -0.99
N THR A 109 -9.34 -14.76 -1.09
CA THR A 109 -9.60 -15.80 -0.08
C THR A 109 -9.97 -17.14 -0.75
N PRO A 110 -9.71 -18.30 -0.11
CA PRO A 110 -10.12 -19.60 -0.62
C PRO A 110 -11.64 -19.69 -0.78
N GLY A 111 -12.10 -20.02 -1.99
CA GLY A 111 -13.53 -20.09 -2.31
C GLY A 111 -14.26 -18.73 -2.27
N GLY A 112 -13.51 -17.63 -2.25
CA GLY A 112 -14.04 -16.27 -2.31
C GLY A 112 -14.62 -15.91 -3.68
N TYR A 113 -15.16 -14.70 -3.76
CA TYR A 113 -15.66 -14.15 -5.02
C TYR A 113 -14.49 -13.63 -5.89
N ASN A 114 -14.79 -13.39 -7.18
CA ASN A 114 -13.82 -12.78 -8.09
C ASN A 114 -13.61 -11.30 -7.70
N VAL A 115 -12.44 -10.97 -7.16
CA VAL A 115 -12.10 -9.60 -6.76
C VAL A 115 -11.57 -8.76 -7.92
N TYR A 116 -11.34 -9.34 -9.11
CA TYR A 116 -10.82 -8.59 -10.27
C TYR A 116 -11.90 -7.85 -11.06
N GLU A 117 -13.12 -8.41 -11.09
CA GLU A 117 -14.19 -7.91 -11.95
C GLU A 117 -14.63 -6.51 -11.54
N GLY A 118 -14.49 -5.54 -12.45
CA GLY A 118 -14.95 -4.17 -12.24
C GLY A 118 -13.94 -3.25 -11.54
N VAL A 119 -12.73 -3.74 -11.25
CA VAL A 119 -11.62 -2.90 -10.80
C VAL A 119 -11.26 -1.90 -11.90
N LYS A 120 -11.17 -0.61 -11.55
CA LYS A 120 -10.69 0.45 -12.46
C LYS A 120 -9.21 0.65 -12.22
N ILE A 121 -8.40 0.27 -13.20
CA ILE A 121 -6.93 0.38 -13.14
C ILE A 121 -6.50 1.64 -13.89
N ASP A 122 -5.91 2.57 -13.17
CA ASP A 122 -5.45 3.85 -13.70
C ASP A 122 -4.05 3.76 -14.30
N TYR A 123 -3.20 2.94 -13.68
CA TYR A 123 -1.83 2.68 -14.08
C TYR A 123 -1.58 1.17 -14.07
N ASN A 124 -1.19 0.62 -15.23
CA ASN A 124 -0.89 -0.80 -15.40
C ASN A 124 0.48 -1.03 -16.04
N GLY A 125 0.96 -2.27 -16.01
CA GLY A 125 2.24 -2.65 -16.59
C GLY A 125 3.39 -1.74 -16.15
N SER A 126 4.13 -1.21 -17.13
CA SER A 126 5.27 -0.31 -16.90
C SER A 126 4.91 1.06 -16.32
N ASP A 127 3.62 1.43 -16.28
CA ASP A 127 3.18 2.72 -15.73
C ASP A 127 3.05 2.68 -14.20
N VAL A 128 3.14 1.48 -13.60
CA VAL A 128 3.22 1.32 -12.14
C VAL A 128 4.63 1.66 -11.69
N THR A 129 4.89 2.95 -11.46
CA THR A 129 6.23 3.46 -11.09
C THR A 129 6.20 4.31 -9.83
N PRO A 130 7.32 4.38 -9.07
CA PRO A 130 7.45 5.32 -7.97
C PRO A 130 7.16 6.76 -8.41
N GLU A 131 7.63 7.17 -9.59
CA GLU A 131 7.44 8.52 -10.12
C GLU A 131 5.96 8.84 -10.33
N ASN A 132 5.20 7.93 -10.95
CA ASN A 132 3.76 8.11 -11.13
C ASN A 132 3.03 8.08 -9.79
N PHE A 133 3.38 7.16 -8.89
CA PHE A 133 2.76 7.09 -7.56
C PHE A 133 2.94 8.40 -6.79
N LEU A 134 4.16 8.93 -6.74
CA LEU A 134 4.44 10.19 -6.06
C LEU A 134 3.75 11.37 -6.76
N ALA A 135 3.71 11.40 -8.09
CA ALA A 135 2.98 12.43 -8.85
C ALA A 135 1.47 12.37 -8.60
N VAL A 136 0.90 11.17 -8.45
CA VAL A 136 -0.50 10.93 -8.09
C VAL A 136 -0.78 11.51 -6.70
N LEU A 137 0.07 11.23 -5.71
CA LEU A 137 -0.05 11.77 -4.36
C LEU A 137 0.06 13.30 -4.33
N GLU A 138 1.02 13.86 -5.07
CA GLU A 138 1.18 15.31 -5.23
C GLU A 138 0.06 15.95 -6.07
N GLY A 139 -0.90 15.20 -6.62
CA GLY A 139 -1.92 15.74 -7.54
C GLY A 139 -1.34 16.42 -8.78
N ASN A 140 -0.17 15.99 -9.25
CA ASN A 140 0.57 16.67 -10.30
C ASN A 140 0.45 15.95 -11.65
N LYS A 141 -0.62 16.27 -12.39
CA LYS A 141 -0.89 15.71 -13.73
C LYS A 141 0.26 15.89 -14.73
N LYS A 142 1.12 16.90 -14.56
CA LYS A 142 2.26 17.17 -15.46
C LYS A 142 3.46 16.24 -15.22
N LYS A 143 3.57 15.65 -14.02
CA LYS A 143 4.66 14.73 -13.66
C LYS A 143 4.35 13.28 -14.02
N VAL A 144 3.07 12.94 -14.18
CA VAL A 144 2.62 11.61 -14.59
C VAL A 144 3.07 11.29 -16.02
N LYS A 145 3.48 10.04 -16.25
CA LYS A 145 3.83 9.48 -17.55
C LYS A 145 3.12 8.15 -17.75
N GLY A 146 2.30 8.03 -18.79
CA GLY A 146 1.48 6.83 -19.02
C GLY A 146 0.24 6.79 -18.14
N GLY A 147 -0.41 5.63 -18.08
CA GLY A 147 -1.72 5.45 -17.47
C GLY A 147 -2.80 6.33 -18.09
N ASN A 148 -3.89 6.54 -17.36
CA ASN A 148 -4.96 7.45 -17.78
C ASN A 148 -4.77 8.90 -17.29
N GLY A 149 -3.65 9.20 -16.62
CA GLY A 149 -3.31 10.56 -16.15
C GLY A 149 -4.07 11.04 -14.91
N ARG A 150 -4.93 10.22 -14.30
CA ARG A 150 -5.65 10.58 -13.07
C ARG A 150 -4.69 10.70 -11.89
N VAL A 151 -4.90 11.72 -11.07
CA VAL A 151 -4.12 12.00 -9.85
C VAL A 151 -5.08 12.39 -8.73
N VAL A 152 -4.61 12.44 -7.49
CA VAL A 152 -5.43 12.88 -6.36
C VAL A 152 -5.66 14.39 -6.47
N GLU A 153 -6.92 14.81 -6.60
CA GLU A 153 -7.31 16.22 -6.70
C GLU A 153 -7.89 16.72 -5.37
N SER A 154 -7.22 16.36 -4.27
CA SER A 154 -7.58 16.73 -2.90
C SER A 154 -7.14 18.14 -2.51
N THR A 155 -7.91 18.70 -1.58
CA THR A 155 -7.75 20.01 -0.94
C THR A 155 -7.38 19.86 0.54
N GLU A 156 -7.21 20.99 1.24
CA GLU A 156 -6.89 21.02 2.67
C GLU A 156 -8.00 20.47 3.59
N ASN A 157 -9.20 20.27 3.05
CA ASN A 157 -10.35 19.74 3.79
C ASN A 157 -10.54 18.23 3.59
N ASP A 158 -9.88 17.63 2.61
CA ASP A 158 -10.11 16.24 2.20
C ASP A 158 -9.22 15.25 2.94
N LYS A 159 -9.68 14.01 3.07
CA LYS A 159 -8.90 12.92 3.66
C LYS A 159 -8.36 11.99 2.57
N ILE A 160 -7.16 11.44 2.82
CA ILE A 160 -6.52 10.50 1.89
C ILE A 160 -6.27 9.17 2.60
N PHE A 161 -6.68 8.07 1.97
CA PHE A 161 -6.32 6.71 2.34
C PHE A 161 -5.36 6.12 1.30
N ILE A 162 -4.21 5.63 1.75
CA ILE A 162 -3.24 4.95 0.90
C ILE A 162 -3.15 3.50 1.36
N PHE A 163 -3.30 2.56 0.43
CA PHE A 163 -2.97 1.17 0.66
C PHE A 163 -1.95 0.69 -0.36
N PHE A 164 -0.83 0.18 0.14
CA PHE A 164 0.27 -0.34 -0.66
C PHE A 164 0.57 -1.77 -0.25
N SER A 165 0.59 -2.70 -1.21
CA SER A 165 0.93 -4.11 -1.01
C SER A 165 2.06 -4.54 -1.95
N ASP A 166 3.23 -4.89 -1.38
CA ASP A 166 4.33 -5.50 -2.12
C ASP A 166 5.46 -6.10 -1.22
N HIS A 167 6.60 -6.44 -1.81
CA HIS A 167 7.89 -6.64 -1.20
C HIS A 167 8.51 -5.33 -0.69
N GLY A 168 9.20 -5.45 0.44
CA GLY A 168 9.99 -4.36 1.01
C GLY A 168 11.34 -4.82 1.56
N SER A 169 12.08 -3.83 2.04
CA SER A 169 13.24 -4.04 2.87
C SER A 169 13.49 -2.80 3.73
N VAL A 170 14.57 -2.82 4.52
CA VAL A 170 14.97 -1.70 5.37
C VAL A 170 15.05 -0.42 4.55
N GLY A 171 14.15 0.52 4.82
CA GLY A 171 14.05 1.84 4.21
C GLY A 171 13.61 1.87 2.74
N MET A 172 13.02 0.80 2.19
CA MET A 172 12.53 0.81 0.81
C MET A 172 11.36 -0.15 0.56
N VAL A 173 10.50 0.20 -0.41
CA VAL A 173 9.46 -0.67 -0.98
C VAL A 173 9.64 -0.81 -2.49
N SER A 174 9.17 -1.92 -3.06
CA SER A 174 9.41 -2.21 -4.48
C SER A 174 8.26 -1.72 -5.35
N PHE A 175 8.58 -1.37 -6.58
CA PHE A 175 7.64 -1.27 -7.69
C PHE A 175 8.03 -2.32 -8.73
N PRO A 176 7.22 -2.61 -9.76
CA PRO A 176 7.51 -3.74 -10.66
C PRO A 176 8.89 -3.66 -11.32
N GLU A 177 9.37 -2.46 -11.64
CA GLU A 177 10.66 -2.23 -12.31
C GLU A 177 11.59 -1.25 -11.59
N ALA A 178 11.20 -0.76 -10.42
CA ALA A 178 11.94 0.25 -9.67
C ALA A 178 11.79 0.04 -8.15
N ILE A 179 12.36 0.96 -7.37
CA ILE A 179 12.24 0.99 -5.91
C ILE A 179 11.85 2.39 -5.43
N LEU A 180 11.15 2.46 -4.31
CA LEU A 180 10.86 3.69 -3.60
C LEU A 180 11.52 3.66 -2.21
N THR A 181 12.46 4.57 -1.98
CA THR A 181 13.14 4.72 -0.69
C THR A 181 12.31 5.53 0.30
N VAL A 182 12.54 5.30 1.60
CA VAL A 182 11.93 6.05 2.70
C VAL A 182 12.16 7.57 2.60
N LYS A 183 13.36 8.01 2.20
CA LYS A 183 13.68 9.44 2.04
C LYS A 183 12.76 10.10 1.02
N THR A 184 12.66 9.49 -0.16
CA THR A 184 11.85 10.01 -1.27
C THR A 184 10.36 10.08 -0.89
N LEU A 185 9.82 9.01 -0.27
CA LEU A 185 8.44 9.01 0.21
C LEU A 185 8.20 10.11 1.26
N ASN A 186 9.08 10.20 2.26
CA ASN A 186 8.94 11.19 3.34
C ASN A 186 8.97 12.62 2.81
N ASN A 187 9.86 12.92 1.86
CA ASN A 187 9.93 14.26 1.24
C ASN A 187 8.60 14.63 0.56
N VAL A 188 7.96 13.69 -0.13
CA VAL A 188 6.67 13.93 -0.78
C VAL A 188 5.55 14.12 0.25
N LEU A 189 5.51 13.33 1.33
CA LEU A 189 4.53 13.53 2.41
C LEU A 189 4.69 14.92 3.06
N GLN A 190 5.92 15.37 3.30
CA GLN A 190 6.20 16.70 3.82
C GLN A 190 5.77 17.81 2.85
N GLU A 191 6.05 17.67 1.55
CA GLU A 191 5.62 18.63 0.54
C GLU A 191 4.09 18.64 0.37
N MET A 192 3.41 17.51 0.44
CA MET A 192 1.95 17.47 0.43
C MET A 192 1.34 18.21 1.63
N HIS A 193 1.89 18.01 2.83
CA HIS A 193 1.46 18.73 4.03
C HIS A 193 1.66 20.25 3.88
N LYS A 194 2.86 20.66 3.47
CA LYS A 194 3.22 22.07 3.25
C LYS A 194 2.32 22.75 2.21
N ASN A 195 1.94 22.01 1.17
CA ASN A 195 1.05 22.48 0.11
C ASN A 195 -0.43 22.24 0.43
N LYS A 196 -0.76 21.92 1.70
CA LYS A 196 -2.13 21.75 2.21
C LYS A 196 -2.99 20.82 1.34
N ARG A 197 -2.42 19.68 0.95
CA ARG A 197 -3.07 18.73 0.02
C ARG A 197 -4.01 17.74 0.70
N TYR A 198 -4.12 17.77 2.01
CA TYR A 198 -5.05 16.96 2.77
C TYR A 198 -5.27 17.59 4.15
N LYS A 199 -6.40 17.26 4.76
CA LYS A 199 -6.67 17.46 6.17
C LYS A 199 -5.89 16.44 7.00
N GLU A 200 -6.17 15.15 6.74
CA GLU A 200 -5.55 13.98 7.37
C GLU A 200 -5.29 12.89 6.33
N LEU A 201 -4.19 12.15 6.49
CA LEU A 201 -3.80 11.06 5.60
C LEU A 201 -3.55 9.78 6.41
N THR A 202 -4.09 8.67 5.95
CA THR A 202 -3.79 7.33 6.47
C THR A 202 -3.04 6.48 5.46
N PHE A 203 -2.02 5.75 5.92
CA PHE A 203 -1.17 4.92 5.06
C PHE A 203 -1.07 3.49 5.61
N TYR A 204 -1.66 2.52 4.92
CA TYR A 204 -1.54 1.10 5.22
C TYR A 204 -0.50 0.47 4.31
N LEU A 205 0.56 -0.07 4.90
CA LEU A 205 1.70 -0.62 4.16
C LEU A 205 1.89 -2.12 4.47
N GLU A 206 1.51 -2.95 3.51
CA GLU A 206 1.88 -4.37 3.43
C GLU A 206 3.23 -4.49 2.73
N ALA A 207 4.28 -4.71 3.51
CA ALA A 207 5.60 -5.06 3.01
C ALA A 207 6.51 -5.63 4.10
N CYS A 208 7.55 -6.35 3.67
CA CYS A 208 8.65 -6.74 4.53
C CYS A 208 9.39 -5.50 5.06
N GLU A 209 9.72 -5.50 6.35
CA GLU A 209 10.38 -4.39 7.05
C GLU A 209 9.63 -3.04 6.88
N SER A 210 8.32 -3.07 6.60
CA SER A 210 7.49 -1.88 6.34
C SER A 210 7.57 -0.82 7.45
N GLY A 211 7.79 -1.21 8.70
CA GLY A 211 8.02 -0.27 9.81
C GLY A 211 9.20 0.69 9.56
N SER A 212 10.23 0.25 8.82
CA SER A 212 11.40 1.07 8.49
C SER A 212 11.11 2.22 7.51
N MET A 213 9.93 2.23 6.88
CA MET A 213 9.48 3.36 6.05
C MET A 213 8.96 4.55 6.86
N PHE A 214 8.80 4.40 8.18
CA PHE A 214 8.22 5.45 9.03
C PHE A 214 8.96 5.62 10.37
N GLU A 215 9.52 4.55 10.94
CA GLU A 215 10.20 4.59 12.23
C GLU A 215 11.39 5.56 12.22
N GLY A 216 11.29 6.62 13.04
CA GLY A 216 12.33 7.65 13.14
C GLY A 216 12.39 8.63 11.97
N VAL A 217 11.52 8.49 10.96
CA VAL A 217 11.50 9.35 9.77
C VAL A 217 10.19 10.13 9.65
N LEU A 218 9.04 9.48 9.84
CA LEU A 218 7.74 10.14 9.69
C LEU A 218 7.50 11.14 10.83
N ALA A 219 7.30 12.41 10.44
CA ALA A 219 6.98 13.48 11.38
C ALA A 219 5.60 13.27 12.03
N LYS A 220 5.46 13.70 13.29
CA LYS A 220 4.22 13.50 14.08
C LYS A 220 3.23 14.65 13.95
N ASP A 221 3.61 15.73 13.29
CA ASP A 221 2.91 17.02 13.20
C ASP A 221 2.53 17.37 11.75
N ILE A 222 2.43 16.36 10.89
CA ILE A 222 2.04 16.52 9.47
C ILE A 222 0.71 15.83 9.14
N ASN A 223 -0.10 15.49 10.15
CA ASN A 223 -1.40 14.82 10.02
C ASN A 223 -1.38 13.53 9.16
N VAL A 224 -0.31 12.75 9.28
CA VAL A 224 -0.18 11.42 8.66
C VAL A 224 -0.21 10.35 9.75
N TYR A 225 -1.04 9.34 9.58
CA TYR A 225 -1.08 8.13 10.40
C TYR A 225 -0.78 6.90 9.55
N ALA A 226 0.31 6.20 9.86
CA ALA A 226 0.72 5.01 9.12
C ALA A 226 0.53 3.75 9.94
N ILE A 227 0.10 2.64 9.31
CA ILE A 227 0.08 1.29 9.86
C ILE A 227 0.90 0.38 8.95
N THR A 228 1.71 -0.50 9.54
CA THR A 228 2.60 -1.40 8.78
C THR A 228 2.39 -2.86 9.15
N ALA A 229 2.49 -3.74 8.16
CA ALA A 229 2.37 -5.19 8.34
C ALA A 229 3.44 -5.80 9.26
N ALA A 230 4.61 -5.17 9.31
CA ALA A 230 5.77 -5.64 10.05
C ALA A 230 6.49 -4.48 10.73
N ASN A 231 7.28 -4.78 11.77
CA ASN A 231 8.26 -3.83 12.29
C ASN A 231 9.41 -3.65 11.28
N SER A 232 10.40 -2.82 11.62
CA SER A 232 11.54 -2.48 10.77
C SER A 232 12.56 -3.61 10.53
N HIS A 233 12.39 -4.79 11.15
CA HIS A 233 13.43 -5.83 11.21
C HIS A 233 12.98 -7.20 10.70
N GLU A 234 11.70 -7.39 10.44
CA GLU A 234 11.10 -8.67 10.08
C GLU A 234 10.37 -8.62 8.74
N SER A 235 10.08 -9.79 8.19
CA SER A 235 9.29 -9.92 6.98
C SER A 235 7.80 -9.80 7.28
N SER A 236 7.02 -9.40 6.29
CA SER A 236 5.60 -9.73 6.26
C SER A 236 5.37 -11.12 5.67
N TRP A 237 4.10 -11.55 5.64
CA TRP A 237 3.71 -12.94 5.43
C TRP A 237 2.50 -13.07 4.49
N GLY A 238 2.68 -13.84 3.42
CA GLY A 238 1.56 -14.30 2.59
C GLY A 238 0.70 -15.31 3.33
N CYS A 239 -0.59 -15.35 3.03
CA CYS A 239 -1.54 -16.33 3.55
C CYS A 239 -2.28 -17.06 2.42
N PHE A 240 -2.99 -18.13 2.81
CA PHE A 240 -3.71 -19.01 1.89
C PHE A 240 -2.80 -19.64 0.81
N CYS A 241 -1.54 -19.89 1.17
CA CYS A 241 -0.52 -20.41 0.26
C CYS A 241 -0.69 -21.89 -0.09
N ASP A 242 -1.47 -22.61 0.73
CA ASP A 242 -1.97 -23.94 0.40
C ASP A 242 -3.50 -23.85 0.31
N ASN A 243 -4.02 -24.08 -0.90
CA ASN A 243 -5.42 -23.95 -1.23
C ASN A 243 -5.81 -24.97 -2.31
N ASP A 244 -7.06 -25.45 -2.25
CA ASP A 244 -7.59 -26.46 -3.19
C ASP A 244 -7.80 -25.90 -4.61
N MET A 245 -7.63 -24.58 -4.80
CA MET A 245 -7.79 -23.90 -6.09
C MET A 245 -6.53 -24.01 -6.97
N LYS A 246 -5.44 -24.60 -6.46
CA LYS A 246 -4.14 -24.71 -7.15
C LYS A 246 -3.55 -23.35 -7.56
N LEU A 247 -3.88 -22.32 -6.80
CA LEU A 247 -3.35 -20.97 -6.96
C LEU A 247 -2.15 -20.76 -6.04
N PRO A 248 -1.26 -19.78 -6.32
CA PRO A 248 -0.28 -19.29 -5.34
C PRO A 248 -0.97 -18.78 -4.05
N CYS A 249 -0.19 -18.22 -3.13
CA CYS A 249 -0.77 -17.47 -2.01
C CYS A 249 -1.77 -16.42 -2.53
N LEU A 250 -2.97 -16.39 -1.95
CA LEU A 250 -4.10 -15.58 -2.44
C LEU A 250 -4.11 -14.15 -1.88
N GLY A 251 -3.45 -13.93 -0.74
CA GLY A 251 -3.37 -12.62 -0.10
C GLY A 251 -2.20 -12.56 0.87
N ASP A 252 -2.01 -11.40 1.46
CA ASP A 252 -1.05 -11.20 2.55
C ASP A 252 -1.76 -11.01 3.89
N THR A 253 -1.16 -11.52 4.96
CA THR A 253 -1.87 -11.72 6.24
C THR A 253 -2.35 -10.40 6.84
N PHE A 254 -1.53 -9.35 6.79
CA PHE A 254 -1.94 -8.02 7.26
C PHE A 254 -3.02 -7.43 6.34
N SER A 255 -2.84 -7.52 5.02
CA SER A 255 -3.82 -7.05 4.04
C SER A 255 -5.19 -7.69 4.25
N VAL A 256 -5.27 -9.01 4.18
CA VAL A 256 -6.51 -9.76 4.34
C VAL A 256 -7.15 -9.47 5.71
N SER A 257 -6.34 -9.30 6.76
CA SER A 257 -6.86 -9.00 8.10
C SER A 257 -7.62 -7.68 8.15
N TRP A 258 -7.09 -6.59 7.58
CA TRP A 258 -7.80 -5.30 7.61
C TRP A 258 -8.92 -5.24 6.57
N ILE A 259 -8.74 -5.87 5.40
CA ILE A 259 -9.74 -5.87 4.32
C ILE A 259 -10.99 -6.63 4.77
N LEU A 260 -10.83 -7.84 5.31
CA LEU A 260 -11.97 -8.65 5.77
C LEU A 260 -12.65 -8.06 7.01
N ASP A 261 -11.87 -7.44 7.91
CA ASP A 261 -12.43 -6.68 9.04
C ASP A 261 -13.34 -5.56 8.53
N SER A 262 -12.84 -4.78 7.57
CA SER A 262 -13.59 -3.67 7.00
C SER A 262 -14.80 -4.14 6.19
N GLU A 263 -14.73 -5.31 5.55
CA GLU A 263 -15.86 -5.88 4.81
C GLU A 263 -17.06 -6.27 5.69
N ILE A 264 -16.82 -6.61 6.96
CA ILE A 264 -17.85 -7.10 7.90
C ILE A 264 -18.26 -6.09 8.97
N GLU A 265 -17.34 -5.21 9.40
CA GLU A 265 -17.58 -4.30 10.51
C GLU A 265 -18.37 -3.05 10.10
N ASN A 266 -18.98 -2.39 11.09
CA ASN A 266 -19.54 -1.06 10.88
C ASN A 266 -18.45 -0.01 11.07
N LEU A 267 -17.93 0.52 9.95
CA LEU A 267 -16.85 1.51 9.94
C LEU A 267 -17.19 2.86 10.60
N ASN A 268 -18.48 3.16 10.79
CA ASN A 268 -18.93 4.35 11.54
C ASN A 268 -18.89 4.15 13.06
N SER A 269 -18.65 2.93 13.53
CA SER A 269 -18.54 2.58 14.95
C SER A 269 -17.14 2.12 15.34
N GLU A 270 -16.33 1.71 14.36
CA GLU A 270 -14.99 1.21 14.58
C GLU A 270 -13.96 2.31 14.39
N THR A 271 -13.06 2.47 15.36
CA THR A 271 -11.94 3.40 15.25
C THR A 271 -10.74 2.74 14.58
N LEU A 272 -9.89 3.55 13.96
CA LEU A 272 -8.62 3.10 13.39
C LEU A 272 -7.75 2.36 14.42
N ASN A 273 -7.75 2.79 15.69
CA ASN A 273 -7.05 2.09 16.78
C ASN A 273 -7.68 0.73 17.10
N LYS A 274 -9.00 0.59 17.00
CA LYS A 274 -9.68 -0.69 17.20
C LYS A 274 -9.33 -1.65 16.05
N GLN A 275 -9.43 -1.20 14.80
CA GLN A 275 -8.99 -1.98 13.64
C GLN A 275 -7.50 -2.37 13.76
N TYR A 276 -6.61 -1.42 14.10
CA TYR A 276 -5.19 -1.69 14.36
C TYR A 276 -4.99 -2.86 15.35
N LYS A 277 -5.71 -2.87 16.47
CA LYS A 277 -5.61 -3.94 17.47
C LYS A 277 -6.11 -5.28 16.95
N ILE A 278 -7.20 -5.29 16.17
CA ILE A 278 -7.74 -6.51 15.53
C ILE A 278 -6.72 -7.06 14.54
N VAL A 279 -6.24 -6.21 13.62
CA VAL A 279 -5.26 -6.58 12.59
C VAL A 279 -3.97 -7.07 13.21
N LYS A 280 -3.48 -6.41 14.26
CA LYS A 280 -2.31 -6.85 15.04
C LYS A 280 -2.50 -8.22 15.68
N HIS A 281 -3.71 -8.53 16.16
CA HIS A 281 -3.99 -9.83 16.75
C HIS A 281 -4.06 -10.93 15.69
N LEU A 282 -4.67 -10.64 14.54
CA LEU A 282 -4.83 -11.58 13.42
C LEU A 282 -3.51 -11.84 12.67
N THR A 283 -2.63 -10.84 12.61
CA THR A 283 -1.30 -10.93 11.98
C THR A 283 -0.26 -11.34 13.01
N ASN A 284 -0.25 -12.61 13.41
CA ASN A 284 0.60 -13.12 14.50
C ASN A 284 1.98 -13.65 14.04
N GLN A 285 2.33 -13.49 12.76
CA GLN A 285 3.65 -13.85 12.20
C GLN A 285 4.65 -12.67 12.18
N SER A 286 4.15 -11.46 12.37
CA SER A 286 4.90 -10.21 12.42
C SER A 286 4.27 -9.28 13.44
N HIS A 287 4.91 -8.15 13.70
CA HIS A 287 4.46 -7.11 14.60
C HIS A 287 3.87 -5.98 13.77
N VAL A 288 2.55 -5.89 13.77
CA VAL A 288 1.86 -4.75 13.17
C VAL A 288 2.17 -3.49 13.99
N MET A 289 2.70 -2.47 13.33
CA MET A 289 3.11 -1.22 13.96
C MET A 289 2.30 -0.04 13.43
N HIS A 290 2.31 1.07 14.16
CA HIS A 290 1.75 2.33 13.69
C HIS A 290 2.62 3.53 14.06
N TYR A 291 2.58 4.59 13.24
CA TYR A 291 3.49 5.73 13.30
C TYR A 291 2.80 7.05 12.93
N GLY A 292 3.51 8.17 13.09
CA GLY A 292 3.02 9.50 12.74
C GLY A 292 2.16 10.13 13.84
N ASP A 293 1.10 10.85 13.44
CA ASP A 293 0.14 11.43 14.37
C ASP A 293 -0.83 10.35 14.88
N LEU A 294 -0.54 9.81 16.06
CA LEU A 294 -1.35 8.76 16.67
C LEU A 294 -2.72 9.26 17.16
N LYS A 295 -3.00 10.57 17.17
CA LYS A 295 -4.33 11.09 17.52
C LYS A 295 -5.39 10.69 16.49
N ILE A 296 -5.00 10.63 15.21
CA ILE A 296 -5.84 10.18 14.10
C ILE A 296 -6.37 8.76 14.36
N ALA A 297 -5.62 7.92 15.09
CA ALA A 297 -6.06 6.57 15.43
C ALA A 297 -7.37 6.53 16.26
N SER A 298 -7.77 7.64 16.88
CA SER A 298 -9.05 7.75 17.60
C SER A 298 -10.26 7.97 16.70
N GLU A 299 -10.06 8.35 15.45
CA GLU A 299 -11.12 8.56 14.46
C GLU A 299 -11.69 7.24 13.94
N PHE A 300 -12.89 7.31 13.37
CA PHE A 300 -13.56 6.17 12.78
C PHE A 300 -12.89 5.74 11.47
N VAL A 301 -12.91 4.44 11.19
CA VAL A 301 -12.38 3.88 9.93
C VAL A 301 -13.12 4.48 8.72
N SER A 302 -14.41 4.76 8.88
CA SER A 302 -15.26 5.36 7.84
C SER A 302 -14.75 6.71 7.32
N GLU A 303 -14.02 7.48 8.15
CA GLU A 303 -13.42 8.75 7.75
C GLU A 303 -12.36 8.61 6.65
N PHE A 304 -11.84 7.40 6.44
CA PHE A 304 -10.80 7.11 5.45
C PHE A 304 -11.20 6.02 4.45
N GLN A 305 -12.17 5.16 4.82
CA GLN A 305 -12.59 4.03 4.00
C GLN A 305 -14.03 4.13 3.49
N GLY A 306 -14.77 5.18 3.87
CA GLY A 306 -16.12 5.48 3.40
C GLY A 306 -17.19 5.37 4.49
N HIS A 307 -18.24 6.20 4.35
CA HIS A 307 -19.28 6.37 5.38
C HIS A 307 -20.49 5.46 5.17
N GLU A 308 -20.65 4.80 4.02
CA GLU A 308 -21.79 3.92 3.81
C GLU A 308 -21.72 2.70 4.74
N SER A 309 -22.79 2.51 5.50
CA SER A 309 -22.91 1.38 6.43
C SER A 309 -23.39 0.14 5.70
N ILE A 310 -22.67 -0.96 5.84
CA ILE A 310 -23.14 -2.27 5.38
C ILE A 310 -24.08 -2.84 6.45
N VAL A 311 -25.35 -3.05 6.09
CA VAL A 311 -26.35 -3.56 7.04
C VAL A 311 -26.21 -5.08 7.19
N HIS A 312 -25.66 -5.51 8.33
CA HIS A 312 -25.70 -6.92 8.75
C HIS A 312 -26.65 -7.12 9.95
N SER A 313 -27.42 -8.20 9.94
CA SER A 313 -28.14 -8.65 11.15
C SER A 313 -27.14 -8.96 12.26
N LEU A 314 -27.39 -8.51 13.49
CA LEU A 314 -26.47 -8.67 14.64
C LEU A 314 -26.10 -10.13 14.94
N LYS A 315 -27.05 -11.08 14.77
CA LYS A 315 -26.76 -12.52 14.91
C LYS A 315 -25.82 -13.05 13.82
N ASN A 316 -25.87 -12.45 12.63
CA ASN A 316 -25.01 -12.79 11.50
C ASN A 316 -23.59 -12.25 11.71
N LEU A 317 -23.44 -11.06 12.30
CA LEU A 317 -22.15 -10.41 12.49
C LEU A 317 -21.18 -11.20 13.39
N ASN A 318 -21.63 -11.72 14.53
CA ASN A 318 -20.76 -12.51 15.41
C ASN A 318 -20.29 -13.82 14.74
N ALA A 319 -21.16 -14.48 13.99
CA ALA A 319 -20.78 -15.67 13.22
C ALA A 319 -19.76 -15.33 12.12
N GLN A 320 -19.95 -14.20 11.42
CA GLN A 320 -18.99 -13.72 10.41
C GLN A 320 -17.62 -13.40 11.01
N ARG A 321 -17.57 -12.70 12.16
CA ARG A 321 -16.31 -12.42 12.88
C ARG A 321 -15.57 -13.69 13.27
N ILE A 322 -16.28 -14.71 13.77
CA ILE A 322 -15.67 -16.00 14.13
C ILE A 322 -15.12 -16.67 12.87
N LYS A 323 -15.92 -16.76 11.80
CA LYS A 323 -15.53 -17.36 10.54
C LYS A 323 -14.29 -16.66 9.93
N MET A 324 -14.26 -15.33 9.94
CA MET A 324 -13.12 -14.55 9.48
C MET A 324 -11.85 -14.87 10.28
N ARG A 325 -11.94 -14.85 11.62
CA ARG A 325 -10.81 -15.17 12.50
C ARG A 325 -10.29 -16.57 12.25
N GLU A 326 -11.17 -17.55 12.14
CA GLU A 326 -10.81 -18.95 11.85
C GLU A 326 -10.15 -19.07 10.47
N LEU A 327 -10.72 -18.42 9.45
CA LEU A 327 -10.18 -18.42 8.08
C LEU A 327 -8.74 -17.90 8.06
N ILE A 328 -8.48 -16.74 8.66
CA ILE A 328 -7.14 -16.14 8.70
C ILE A 328 -6.21 -16.97 9.59
N SER A 329 -6.63 -17.34 10.80
CA SER A 329 -5.78 -18.04 11.77
C SER A 329 -5.34 -19.40 11.27
N ASN A 330 -6.25 -20.17 10.67
CA ASN A 330 -5.99 -21.53 10.18
C ASN A 330 -5.33 -21.55 8.79
N SER A 331 -5.21 -20.41 8.12
CA SER A 331 -4.56 -20.35 6.81
C SER A 331 -3.08 -20.79 6.87
N ASN A 332 -2.65 -21.50 5.83
CA ASN A 332 -1.22 -21.71 5.60
C ASN A 332 -0.57 -20.37 5.24
N LYS A 333 0.47 -20.00 6.00
CA LYS A 333 1.17 -18.73 5.86
C LYS A 333 2.64 -18.97 5.57
N GLN A 334 3.20 -18.14 4.70
CA GLN A 334 4.58 -18.26 4.26
C GLN A 334 5.26 -16.90 4.34
N ASN A 335 6.54 -16.91 4.75
CA ASN A 335 7.36 -15.71 4.77
C ASN A 335 7.40 -15.13 3.35
N ALA A 336 7.09 -13.85 3.18
CA ALA A 336 6.93 -13.26 1.84
C ALA A 336 8.16 -13.44 0.95
N ARG A 337 9.37 -13.48 1.53
CA ARG A 337 10.63 -13.71 0.80
C ARG A 337 10.85 -15.13 0.36
N ASP A 338 10.14 -16.09 0.94
CA ASP A 338 10.32 -17.52 0.68
C ASP A 338 9.20 -18.10 -0.18
N ILE A 339 8.11 -17.36 -0.43
CA ILE A 339 6.98 -17.82 -1.25
C ILE A 339 7.42 -18.39 -2.59
N HIS A 340 8.25 -17.66 -3.36
CA HIS A 340 8.67 -18.13 -4.69
C HIS A 340 9.45 -19.46 -4.60
N ILE A 341 10.40 -19.59 -3.66
CA ILE A 341 11.17 -20.83 -3.55
C ILE A 341 10.32 -22.00 -3.06
N ILE A 342 9.34 -21.75 -2.19
CA ILE A 342 8.37 -22.75 -1.70
C ILE A 342 7.43 -23.18 -2.83
N MET A 343 7.02 -22.27 -3.71
CA MET A 343 6.22 -22.63 -4.89
C MET A 343 7.01 -23.50 -5.88
N LEU A 344 8.32 -23.24 -6.05
CA LEU A 344 9.18 -24.12 -6.86
C LEU A 344 9.40 -25.49 -6.21
N GLU A 345 9.47 -25.53 -4.88
CA GLU A 345 9.55 -26.78 -4.13
C GLU A 345 8.29 -27.62 -4.31
N LYS A 346 7.11 -26.99 -4.16
CA LYS A 346 5.81 -27.63 -4.40
C LYS A 346 5.71 -28.16 -5.83
N GLU A 347 6.06 -27.34 -6.83
CA GLU A 347 6.10 -27.77 -8.25
C GLU A 347 7.02 -28.98 -8.44
N TYR A 348 8.17 -29.02 -7.77
CA TYR A 348 9.09 -30.17 -7.86
C TYR A 348 8.45 -31.43 -7.28
N TYR A 349 7.93 -31.40 -6.05
CA TYR A 349 7.34 -32.58 -5.42
C TYR A 349 6.12 -33.10 -6.18
N GLU A 350 5.26 -32.22 -6.70
CA GLU A 350 4.11 -32.59 -7.52
C GLU A 350 4.50 -33.18 -8.88
N SER A 351 5.70 -32.87 -9.38
CA SER A 351 6.19 -33.37 -10.67
C SER A 351 6.88 -34.73 -10.62
N ILE A 352 7.10 -35.31 -9.43
CA ILE A 352 7.80 -36.59 -9.25
C ILE A 352 7.08 -37.71 -10.02
N GLY A 353 7.84 -38.47 -10.82
CA GLY A 353 7.29 -39.54 -11.66
C GLY A 353 6.62 -39.06 -12.95
N THR A 354 6.69 -37.76 -13.28
CA THR A 354 6.19 -37.19 -14.54
C THR A 354 7.34 -36.73 -15.44
N ASP A 355 7.06 -36.52 -16.72
CA ASP A 355 8.04 -35.95 -17.68
C ASP A 355 8.55 -34.55 -17.30
N LYS A 356 7.90 -33.87 -16.34
CA LYS A 356 8.28 -32.54 -15.86
C LYS A 356 9.31 -32.57 -14.71
N GLU A 357 9.54 -33.73 -14.08
CA GLU A 357 10.35 -33.86 -12.86
C GLU A 357 11.73 -33.20 -12.98
N ILE A 358 12.47 -33.56 -14.03
CA ILE A 358 13.84 -33.09 -14.24
C ILE A 358 13.89 -31.56 -14.36
N LYS A 359 12.90 -30.96 -15.05
CA LYS A 359 12.83 -29.51 -15.26
C LYS A 359 12.51 -28.78 -13.95
N ALA A 360 11.52 -29.27 -13.20
CA ALA A 360 11.11 -28.68 -11.92
C ALA A 360 12.24 -28.78 -10.88
N LYS A 361 12.84 -29.97 -10.74
CA LYS A 361 14.02 -30.21 -9.89
C LYS A 361 15.15 -29.23 -10.19
N ARG A 362 15.51 -29.07 -11.47
CA ARG A 362 16.55 -28.13 -11.90
C ARG A 362 16.23 -26.68 -11.53
N ARG A 363 14.98 -26.24 -11.67
CA ARG A 363 14.55 -24.88 -11.30
C ARG A 363 14.70 -24.65 -9.79
N TYR A 364 14.18 -25.57 -8.97
CA TYR A 364 14.24 -25.48 -7.51
C TYR A 364 15.68 -25.43 -6.99
N PHE A 365 16.52 -26.41 -7.34
CA PHE A 365 17.91 -26.42 -6.87
C PHE A 365 18.72 -25.24 -7.41
N LYS A 366 18.47 -24.77 -8.65
CA LYS A 366 19.12 -23.56 -9.17
C LYS A 366 18.80 -22.33 -8.33
N ALA A 367 17.56 -22.18 -7.84
CA ALA A 367 17.18 -21.09 -6.95
C ALA A 367 17.96 -21.13 -5.62
N ILE A 368 18.04 -22.32 -4.98
CA ILE A 368 18.82 -22.53 -3.75
C ILE A 368 20.28 -22.11 -3.94
N HIS A 369 20.93 -22.57 -5.00
CA HIS A 369 22.34 -22.27 -5.27
C HIS A 369 22.58 -20.77 -5.48
N LYS A 370 21.65 -20.07 -6.14
CA LYS A 370 21.74 -18.61 -6.33
C LYS A 370 21.59 -17.85 -5.02
N ARG A 371 20.69 -18.25 -4.11
CA ARG A 371 20.56 -17.64 -2.78
C ARG A 371 21.86 -17.80 -1.97
N GLU A 372 22.47 -18.99 -2.00
CA GLU A 372 23.75 -19.22 -1.33
C GLU A 372 24.91 -18.43 -1.96
N TYR A 373 24.91 -18.23 -3.28
CA TYR A 373 25.85 -17.33 -3.94
C TYR A 373 25.72 -15.90 -3.41
N LEU A 374 24.50 -15.34 -3.39
CA LEU A 374 24.24 -13.98 -2.93
C LEU A 374 24.67 -13.78 -1.47
N LYS A 375 24.36 -14.74 -0.60
CA LYS A 375 24.79 -14.74 0.79
C LYS A 375 26.32 -14.68 0.93
N LYS A 376 27.05 -15.46 0.13
CA LYS A 376 28.52 -15.44 0.10
C LYS A 376 29.05 -14.12 -0.49
N PHE A 377 28.40 -13.59 -1.52
CA PHE A 377 28.72 -12.31 -2.14
C PHE A 377 28.66 -11.17 -1.11
N VAL A 378 27.54 -11.05 -0.38
CA VAL A 378 27.34 -9.97 0.61
C VAL A 378 28.42 -10.02 1.70
N ARG A 379 28.79 -11.21 2.18
CA ARG A 379 29.89 -11.36 3.14
C ARG A 379 31.24 -10.93 2.59
N LYS A 380 31.53 -11.25 1.33
CA LYS A 380 32.76 -10.82 0.66
C LYS A 380 32.78 -9.30 0.46
N MET A 381 31.66 -8.72 0.07
CA MET A 381 31.50 -7.27 -0.08
C MET A 381 31.76 -6.54 1.24
N VAL A 382 31.16 -6.98 2.35
CA VAL A 382 31.42 -6.39 3.67
C VAL A 382 32.90 -6.56 4.08
N LYS A 383 33.51 -7.71 3.77
CA LYS A 383 34.96 -7.92 4.01
C LYS A 383 35.86 -7.00 3.18
N HIS A 384 35.44 -6.62 1.97
CA HIS A 384 36.16 -5.68 1.12
C HIS A 384 36.06 -4.25 1.65
N LEU A 385 34.86 -3.85 2.11
CA LEU A 385 34.57 -2.49 2.57
C LEU A 385 35.06 -2.20 3.99
N VAL A 386 35.12 -3.22 4.85
CA VAL A 386 35.44 -3.07 6.27
C VAL A 386 36.57 -4.02 6.64
N SER A 387 37.70 -3.47 7.07
CA SER A 387 38.89 -4.26 7.43
C SER A 387 38.74 -4.96 8.79
N ASP A 388 38.22 -4.24 9.78
CA ASP A 388 38.07 -4.72 11.15
C ASP A 388 37.09 -5.89 11.27
N HIS A 389 37.44 -6.91 12.08
CA HIS A 389 36.61 -8.12 12.24
C HIS A 389 35.34 -7.87 13.05
N GLU A 390 35.43 -7.10 14.13
CA GLU A 390 34.30 -6.84 15.02
C GLU A 390 33.23 -6.00 14.30
N THR A 391 33.65 -4.99 13.57
CA THR A 391 32.77 -4.12 12.77
C THR A 391 32.10 -4.89 11.65
N ARG A 392 32.81 -5.79 10.95
CA ARG A 392 32.20 -6.69 9.95
C ARG A 392 31.09 -7.55 10.56
N TYR A 393 31.30 -8.08 11.76
CA TYR A 393 30.30 -8.87 12.47
C TYR A 393 29.07 -8.03 12.85
N LYS A 394 29.26 -6.78 13.27
CA LYS A 394 28.15 -5.85 13.55
C LYS A 394 27.33 -5.53 12.30
N VAL A 395 28.00 -5.18 11.19
CA VAL A 395 27.35 -4.87 9.90
C VAL A 395 26.54 -6.05 9.35
N LEU A 396 27.03 -7.28 9.50
CA LEU A 396 26.36 -8.49 9.01
C LEU A 396 25.26 -9.03 9.93
N GLN A 397 25.08 -8.44 11.12
CA GLN A 397 23.93 -8.77 11.95
C GLN A 397 22.78 -7.82 11.66
N LYS A 398 21.56 -8.32 11.79
CA LYS A 398 20.38 -7.47 11.99
C LYS A 398 20.42 -6.87 13.40
N LEU A 399 21.45 -6.09 13.69
CA LEU A 399 21.57 -5.28 14.89
C LEU A 399 21.17 -3.87 14.48
N GLN A 400 20.05 -3.36 14.94
CA GLN A 400 19.90 -1.93 15.21
C GLN A 400 18.66 -1.61 16.02
N ARG A 401 18.77 -0.53 16.78
CA ARG A 401 17.68 0.20 17.41
C ARG A 401 17.38 1.36 16.45
N ASN A 402 16.13 1.50 16.01
CA ASN A 402 15.62 2.46 15.01
C ASN A 402 15.74 1.99 13.55
N GLY A 403 14.75 2.34 12.72
CA GLY A 403 14.53 1.76 11.39
C GLY A 403 15.61 2.03 10.34
N VAL A 404 15.96 3.29 10.10
CA VAL A 404 17.07 3.70 9.20
C VAL A 404 17.84 4.83 9.88
N GLY A 405 19.12 4.61 10.20
CA GLY A 405 19.97 5.60 10.87
C GLY A 405 20.30 6.79 9.98
N ASN A 406 21.26 6.63 9.07
CA ASN A 406 21.61 7.68 8.10
C ASN A 406 20.77 7.58 6.81
N VAL A 407 19.60 8.24 6.81
CA VAL A 407 18.63 8.24 5.68
C VAL A 407 19.23 8.76 4.37
N ASN A 408 20.14 9.73 4.41
CA ASN A 408 20.76 10.29 3.20
C ASN A 408 21.75 9.30 2.57
N CYS A 409 22.64 8.72 3.38
CA CYS A 409 23.55 7.67 2.89
C CYS A 409 22.76 6.45 2.41
N HIS A 410 21.73 6.03 3.15
CA HIS A 410 20.87 4.90 2.80
C HIS A 410 20.27 5.08 1.40
N ASP A 411 19.60 6.20 1.16
CA ASP A 411 18.98 6.53 -0.13
C ASP A 411 20.01 6.44 -1.29
N GLU A 412 21.19 7.01 -1.10
CA GLU A 412 22.23 6.99 -2.12
C GLU A 412 22.82 5.60 -2.37
N ILE A 413 23.11 4.84 -1.31
CA ILE A 413 23.74 3.51 -1.42
C ILE A 413 22.76 2.47 -1.93
N VAL A 414 21.50 2.50 -1.50
CA VAL A 414 20.48 1.55 -1.94
C VAL A 414 20.15 1.76 -3.41
N ASN A 415 19.98 3.01 -3.87
CA ASN A 415 19.80 3.31 -5.29
C ASN A 415 21.03 2.94 -6.12
N PHE A 416 22.25 3.22 -5.61
CA PHE A 416 23.48 2.84 -6.29
C PHE A 416 23.61 1.33 -6.45
N PHE A 417 23.37 0.56 -5.37
CA PHE A 417 23.43 -0.90 -5.39
C PHE A 417 22.36 -1.49 -6.33
N HIS A 418 21.15 -0.97 -6.29
CA HIS A 418 20.06 -1.36 -7.19
C HIS A 418 20.47 -1.19 -8.66
N LYS A 419 21.09 -0.06 -9.02
CA LYS A 419 21.46 0.27 -10.39
C LYS A 419 22.73 -0.44 -10.87
N HIS A 420 23.72 -0.57 -10.02
CA HIS A 420 25.08 -0.98 -10.41
C HIS A 420 25.50 -2.35 -9.87
N CYS A 421 24.67 -3.01 -9.08
CA CYS A 421 24.94 -4.34 -8.55
C CYS A 421 23.79 -5.31 -8.82
N PHE A 422 23.00 -5.65 -7.81
CA PHE A 422 21.80 -6.46 -7.99
C PHE A 422 20.60 -5.53 -8.07
N ASN A 423 20.06 -5.36 -9.28
CA ASN A 423 18.73 -4.80 -9.45
C ASN A 423 17.74 -5.67 -8.66
N PHE A 424 17.09 -5.05 -7.69
CA PHE A 424 16.24 -5.74 -6.73
C PHE A 424 14.99 -6.36 -7.38
N ASN A 425 14.41 -5.74 -8.41
CA ASN A 425 13.26 -6.32 -9.12
C ASN A 425 13.65 -7.57 -9.91
N ARG A 426 14.85 -7.57 -10.51
CA ARG A 426 15.42 -8.76 -11.19
C ARG A 426 15.99 -9.79 -10.23
N ASN A 427 16.21 -9.45 -8.96
CA ASN A 427 16.79 -10.32 -7.95
C ASN A 427 16.10 -10.08 -6.59
N PRO A 428 14.81 -10.44 -6.44
CA PRO A 428 14.03 -10.07 -5.24
C PRO A 428 14.67 -10.52 -3.93
N HIS A 429 15.36 -11.67 -3.91
CA HIS A 429 16.04 -12.14 -2.71
C HIS A 429 17.19 -11.23 -2.24
N ALA A 430 17.75 -10.39 -3.13
CA ALA A 430 18.76 -9.40 -2.75
C ALA A 430 18.23 -8.37 -1.76
N MET A 431 16.92 -8.11 -1.76
CA MET A 431 16.27 -7.22 -0.79
C MET A 431 16.49 -7.67 0.65
N LYS A 432 16.64 -8.99 0.90
CA LYS A 432 16.95 -9.54 2.24
C LYS A 432 18.20 -8.92 2.89
N TYR A 433 19.11 -8.37 2.09
CA TYR A 433 20.40 -7.86 2.53
C TYR A 433 20.51 -6.33 2.52
N VAL A 434 19.44 -5.58 2.24
CA VAL A 434 19.50 -4.10 2.27
C VAL A 434 19.84 -3.57 3.66
N TYR A 435 19.48 -4.27 4.74
CA TYR A 435 19.93 -3.89 6.10
C TYR A 435 21.46 -3.83 6.22
N VAL A 436 22.20 -4.64 5.45
CA VAL A 436 23.68 -4.59 5.44
C VAL A 436 24.16 -3.27 4.84
N LEU A 437 23.49 -2.79 3.79
CA LEU A 437 23.77 -1.50 3.18
C LEU A 437 23.43 -0.35 4.15
N SER A 438 22.31 -0.47 4.86
CA SER A 438 21.94 0.48 5.92
C SER A 438 22.99 0.52 7.03
N ASN A 439 23.40 -0.63 7.55
CA ASN A 439 24.40 -0.71 8.61
C ASN A 439 25.76 -0.14 8.19
N LEU A 440 26.13 -0.26 6.92
CA LEU A 440 27.35 0.36 6.38
C LEU A 440 27.27 1.89 6.41
N CYS A 441 26.07 2.45 6.22
CA CYS A 441 25.82 3.90 6.27
C CYS A 441 25.87 4.50 7.68
N ASP A 442 25.72 3.65 8.71
CA ASP A 442 25.88 4.05 10.11
C ASP A 442 27.33 3.96 10.60
N LEU A 443 28.23 3.54 9.72
CA LEU A 443 29.66 3.71 9.92
C LEU A 443 30.07 5.11 9.46
N GLU A 444 31.13 5.67 10.05
CA GLU A 444 31.73 6.95 9.64
C GLU A 444 32.55 6.83 8.34
N ILE A 445 32.04 6.07 7.36
CA ILE A 445 32.65 5.87 6.05
C ILE A 445 31.97 6.81 5.05
N ARG A 446 32.76 7.57 4.28
CA ARG A 446 32.22 8.43 3.22
C ARG A 446 31.43 7.63 2.19
N VAL A 447 30.30 8.17 1.74
CA VAL A 447 29.39 7.48 0.82
C VAL A 447 30.06 7.13 -0.51
N GLU A 448 30.98 7.97 -1.00
CA GLU A 448 31.77 7.70 -2.21
C GLU A 448 32.68 6.48 -2.05
N THR A 449 33.29 6.30 -0.87
CA THR A 449 34.12 5.13 -0.58
C THR A 449 33.29 3.86 -0.63
N LEU A 450 32.07 3.90 -0.05
CA LEU A 450 31.14 2.77 -0.11
C LEU A 450 30.70 2.47 -1.55
N LYS A 451 30.31 3.48 -2.33
CA LYS A 451 29.92 3.33 -3.75
C LYS A 451 31.03 2.69 -4.57
N ASN A 452 32.28 3.17 -4.43
CA ASN A 452 33.42 2.64 -5.17
C ASN A 452 33.69 1.18 -4.82
N GLY A 453 33.75 0.84 -3.52
CA GLY A 453 33.98 -0.54 -3.12
C GLY A 453 32.84 -1.50 -3.47
N ILE A 454 31.58 -1.03 -3.45
CA ILE A 454 30.44 -1.79 -3.98
C ILE A 454 30.63 -2.03 -5.48
N PHE A 455 30.95 -0.98 -6.24
CA PHE A 455 31.13 -1.07 -7.68
C PHE A 455 32.20 -2.09 -8.07
N GLU A 456 33.38 -2.02 -7.45
CA GLU A 456 34.49 -2.97 -7.65
C GLU A 456 34.05 -4.43 -7.44
N MET A 457 33.27 -4.70 -6.41
CA MET A 457 32.75 -6.04 -6.12
C MET A 457 31.72 -6.51 -7.15
N CYS A 458 30.96 -5.59 -7.76
CA CYS A 458 29.84 -5.91 -8.62
C CYS A 458 30.20 -6.00 -10.12
N GLN A 459 31.33 -5.44 -10.57
CA GLN A 459 31.74 -5.38 -12.00
C GLN A 459 31.71 -6.72 -12.74
N ASN A 460 32.01 -7.82 -12.06
CA ASN A 460 32.09 -9.16 -12.67
C ASN A 460 30.87 -10.04 -12.41
N ASN A 461 29.84 -9.51 -11.75
CA ASN A 461 28.68 -10.29 -11.37
C ASN A 461 27.66 -10.38 -12.51
N ARG A 462 27.41 -11.61 -12.98
CA ARG A 462 26.44 -11.90 -14.06
C ARG A 462 25.22 -12.69 -13.58
N ILE A 463 25.10 -12.93 -12.28
CA ILE A 463 23.99 -13.72 -11.74
C ILE A 463 22.75 -12.83 -11.63
N THR A 464 21.68 -13.29 -12.28
CA THR A 464 20.35 -12.64 -12.28
C THR A 464 19.29 -13.61 -11.79
N ASN A 465 18.07 -13.12 -11.53
CA ASN A 465 16.91 -13.92 -11.13
C ASN A 465 17.21 -14.76 -9.88
N ILE A 466 17.70 -14.08 -8.83
CA ILE A 466 17.84 -14.63 -7.47
C ILE A 466 16.52 -14.37 -6.75
N ILE A 467 15.68 -15.39 -6.73
CA ILE A 467 14.34 -15.40 -6.13
C ILE A 467 14.40 -15.92 -4.71
#